data_AF-A0A7S2DWX0-F1
#
_entry.id   AF-A0A7S2DWX0-F1
#
_cell.length_a   1.000
_cell.length_b   1.000
_cell.length_c   1.000
_cell.angle_alpha   90.00
_cell.angle_beta   90.00
_cell.angle_gamma   90.00
#
_symmetry.space_group_name_H-M   'P 1'
#
loop_
_entity.id
_entity.type
_entity.pdbx_description
1 polymer ?
#
loop_
_entity_poly.entity_id
_entity_poly.type
_entity_poly.pdbx_seq_one_letter_code
_entity_poly.pdbx_strand_id
1 'polypeptide(L)'
;ALVFSCDMPEDSADSEAECEASLAAILPPTEGAELPAFTRVARQLYLRAAECREDFGPISEDSPVRQYSRAYLYHLHEVRELLGTMLLAQHNLDAYARLFAAVRHHVKQGSIRRFASWFLRTQTCDAPPVPGPGPMPKRRKT
;
A
#
# COMPACT_ATOMS: atom_id res chain seq x y z
N ALA A 1 2.34 7.64 -2.29
CA ALA A 1 3.25 6.86 -3.16
C ALA A 1 2.99 5.38 -2.94
N LEU A 2 3.02 4.60 -4.02
CA LEU A 2 2.75 3.17 -3.98
C LEU A 2 4.04 2.39 -3.68
N VAL A 3 4.16 1.86 -2.47
CA VAL A 3 5.34 1.14 -2.01
C VAL A 3 4.93 -0.29 -1.74
N PHE A 4 4.91 -1.11 -2.79
CA PHE A 4 4.61 -2.53 -2.69
C PHE A 4 5.60 -3.39 -3.47
N SER A 5 5.84 -4.60 -2.96
CA SER A 5 6.65 -5.62 -3.64
C SER A 5 5.78 -6.53 -4.49
N CYS A 6 6.31 -6.96 -5.64
CA CYS A 6 5.68 -7.94 -6.52
C CYS A 6 6.41 -9.28 -6.54
N ASP A 7 7.49 -9.41 -5.77
CA ASP A 7 8.34 -10.60 -5.75
C ASP A 7 7.77 -11.63 -4.78
N MET A 8 6.94 -12.52 -5.31
CA MET A 8 6.39 -13.65 -4.57
C MET A 8 7.48 -14.73 -4.42
N PRO A 9 7.87 -15.10 -3.19
CA PRO A 9 8.85 -16.17 -2.98
C PRO A 9 8.26 -17.52 -3.40
N GLU A 10 9.06 -18.35 -4.05
CA GLU A 10 8.60 -19.64 -4.62
C GLU A 10 8.07 -20.61 -3.54
N ASP A 11 8.55 -20.47 -2.30
CA ASP A 11 8.18 -21.30 -1.15
C ASP A 11 6.86 -20.90 -0.46
N SER A 12 6.13 -19.89 -0.97
CA SER A 12 4.85 -19.44 -0.40
C SER A 12 3.70 -20.43 -0.66
N ALA A 13 3.78 -21.64 -0.11
CA ALA A 13 2.81 -22.70 -0.28
C ALA A 13 1.50 -22.39 0.47
N ASP A 14 0.73 -21.44 -0.04
CA ASP A 14 -0.62 -21.15 0.45
C ASP A 14 -1.58 -22.22 -0.07
N SER A 15 -2.36 -22.83 0.83
CA SER A 15 -3.40 -23.78 0.44
C SER A 15 -4.50 -23.10 -0.38
N GLU A 16 -5.16 -23.83 -1.30
CA GLU A 16 -6.22 -23.26 -2.15
C GLU A 16 -7.39 -22.68 -1.35
N ALA A 17 -7.70 -23.28 -0.20
CA ALA A 17 -8.75 -22.82 0.72
C ALA A 17 -8.39 -21.48 1.38
N GLU A 18 -7.13 -21.30 1.79
CA GLU A 18 -6.65 -20.02 2.33
C GLU A 18 -6.58 -18.94 1.27
N CYS A 19 -6.33 -19.31 0.00
CA CYS A 19 -6.37 -18.38 -1.11
C CYS A 19 -7.78 -17.80 -1.30
N GLU A 20 -8.79 -18.67 -1.25
CA GLU A 20 -10.20 -18.30 -1.36
C GLU A 20 -10.66 -17.42 -0.20
N ALA A 21 -10.22 -17.73 1.03
CA ALA A 21 -10.48 -16.89 2.20
C ALA A 21 -9.88 -15.47 2.08
N SER A 22 -8.65 -15.33 1.56
CA SER A 22 -8.03 -14.01 1.33
C SER A 22 -8.73 -13.21 0.23
N LEU A 23 -9.27 -13.86 -0.79
CA LEU A 23 -10.08 -13.20 -1.82
C LEU A 23 -11.46 -12.80 -1.28
N ALA A 24 -12.06 -13.60 -0.40
CA ALA A 24 -13.32 -13.27 0.26
C ALA A 24 -13.21 -12.07 1.21
N ALA A 25 -12.03 -11.83 1.81
CA ALA A 25 -11.75 -10.67 2.66
C ALA A 25 -11.74 -9.31 1.92
N ILE A 26 -11.93 -9.29 0.59
CA ILE A 26 -12.14 -8.07 -0.20
C ILE A 26 -13.56 -7.49 0.04
N LEU A 27 -14.53 -8.33 0.45
CA LEU A 27 -15.82 -7.85 0.97
C LEU A 27 -15.57 -7.24 2.36
N PRO A 28 -16.23 -6.12 2.74
CA PRO A 28 -16.14 -5.60 4.10
C PRO A 28 -16.41 -6.73 5.10
N PRO A 29 -15.63 -6.81 6.20
CA PRO A 29 -15.75 -7.91 7.13
C PRO A 29 -17.20 -7.98 7.63
N THR A 30 -17.83 -9.13 7.45
CA THR A 30 -19.00 -9.47 8.26
C THR A 30 -18.57 -9.43 9.72
N GLU A 31 -19.38 -8.75 10.52
CA GLU A 31 -19.07 -8.33 11.89
C GLU A 31 -18.33 -9.40 12.72
N GLY A 32 -17.17 -9.04 13.28
CA GLY A 32 -16.52 -9.80 14.37
C GLY A 32 -15.31 -10.66 14.03
N ALA A 33 -14.75 -10.62 12.83
CA ALA A 33 -13.50 -11.32 12.53
C ALA A 33 -12.26 -10.56 13.06
N GLU A 34 -11.59 -11.09 14.08
CA GLU A 34 -10.29 -10.60 14.52
C GLU A 34 -9.22 -10.98 13.47
N LEU A 35 -8.65 -9.97 12.80
CA LEU A 35 -7.56 -10.18 11.84
C LEU A 35 -6.27 -10.53 12.61
N PRO A 36 -5.46 -11.49 12.12
CA PRO A 36 -4.16 -11.78 12.72
C PRO A 36 -3.29 -10.52 12.72
N ALA A 37 -2.51 -10.32 13.78
CA ALA A 37 -1.58 -9.20 13.90
C ALA A 37 -0.42 -9.33 12.88
N PHE A 38 -0.67 -8.89 11.65
CA PHE A 38 0.35 -8.82 10.62
C PHE A 38 1.22 -7.57 10.79
N THR A 39 2.53 -7.76 10.64
CA THR A 39 3.57 -6.74 10.80
C THR A 39 3.31 -5.55 9.86
N ARG A 40 3.39 -4.34 10.42
CA ARG A 40 3.16 -3.04 9.77
C ARG A 40 4.15 -2.78 8.63
N VAL A 41 3.90 -3.29 7.43
CA VAL A 41 4.53 -2.75 6.23
C VAL A 41 3.61 -1.66 5.68
N ALA A 42 3.94 -0.40 5.95
CA ALA A 42 3.18 0.74 5.43
C ALA A 42 3.32 0.81 3.90
N ARG A 43 2.29 0.29 3.23
CA ARG A 43 2.23 0.04 1.78
C ARG A 43 1.96 1.28 0.93
N GLN A 44 1.23 2.23 1.50
CA GLN A 44 1.00 3.51 0.88
C GLN A 44 1.75 4.54 1.70
N LEU A 45 2.79 5.10 1.10
CA LEU A 45 3.52 6.17 1.73
C LEU A 45 2.76 7.48 1.55
N TYR A 46 2.23 8.00 2.65
CA TYR A 46 1.61 9.31 2.71
C TYR A 46 2.71 10.36 2.77
N LEU A 47 3.00 11.01 1.64
CA LEU A 47 4.05 12.02 1.54
C LEU A 47 3.85 13.25 2.43
N ARG A 48 2.65 13.45 3.01
CA ARG A 48 2.36 14.51 3.98
C ARG A 48 2.47 14.05 5.44
N ALA A 49 2.77 12.78 5.67
CA ALA A 49 2.93 12.25 7.02
C ALA A 49 4.19 12.85 7.65
N ALA A 50 4.14 13.17 8.95
CA ALA A 50 5.23 13.88 9.64
C ALA A 50 6.52 13.06 9.63
N GLU A 51 6.40 11.74 9.61
CA GLU A 51 7.50 10.77 9.53
C GLU A 51 8.33 10.96 8.26
N CYS A 52 7.72 11.41 7.16
CA CYS A 52 8.43 11.63 5.90
C CYS A 52 9.27 12.92 5.89
N ARG A 53 9.09 13.83 6.86
CA ARG A 53 9.72 15.17 6.84
C ARG A 53 11.24 15.13 7.02
N GLU A 54 11.74 14.22 7.84
CA GLU A 54 13.18 14.08 8.16
C GLU A 54 13.73 12.71 7.72
N ASP A 55 12.99 12.03 6.84
CA ASP A 55 13.37 10.73 6.32
C ASP A 55 14.21 10.85 5.05
N PHE A 56 15.52 10.73 5.21
CA PHE A 56 16.48 10.82 4.11
C PHE A 56 16.62 9.53 3.30
N GLY A 57 15.87 8.47 3.63
CA GLY A 57 15.83 7.24 2.86
C GLY A 57 15.10 7.40 1.51
N PRO A 58 15.37 6.51 0.55
CA PRO A 58 14.67 6.50 -0.73
C PRO A 58 13.18 6.16 -0.54
N ILE A 59 12.34 6.53 -1.52
CA ILE A 59 10.91 6.18 -1.49
C ILE A 59 10.67 4.65 -1.57
N SER A 60 11.54 3.96 -2.32
CA SER A 60 11.60 2.52 -2.52
C SER A 60 12.89 2.22 -3.27
N GLU A 61 13.59 1.14 -2.91
CA GLU A 61 14.87 0.74 -3.54
C GLU A 61 14.72 0.45 -5.04
N ASP A 62 13.59 -0.12 -5.43
CA ASP A 62 13.30 -0.48 -6.81
C ASP A 62 12.84 0.71 -7.65
N SER A 63 12.66 1.89 -7.04
CA SER A 63 12.08 3.04 -7.72
C SER A 63 13.05 3.67 -8.73
N PRO A 64 12.60 4.10 -9.93
CA PRO A 64 13.43 4.87 -10.84
C PRO A 64 13.80 6.26 -10.30
N VAL A 65 13.14 6.68 -9.22
CA VAL A 65 13.39 7.95 -8.51
C VAL A 65 14.10 7.73 -7.17
N ARG A 66 14.77 6.58 -6.96
CA ARG A 66 15.45 6.23 -5.69
C ARG A 66 16.51 7.25 -5.24
N GLN A 67 17.09 8.03 -6.16
CA GLN A 67 18.04 9.09 -5.80
C GLN A 67 17.41 10.23 -4.98
N TYR A 68 16.07 10.34 -4.95
CA TYR A 68 15.36 11.35 -4.18
C TYR A 68 14.85 10.77 -2.86
N SER A 69 15.14 11.47 -1.77
CA SER A 69 14.69 11.07 -0.45
C SER A 69 13.21 11.35 -0.22
N ARG A 70 12.61 10.65 0.75
CA ARG A 70 11.24 10.91 1.20
C ARG A 70 11.07 12.33 1.74
N ALA A 71 12.05 12.84 2.48
CA ALA A 71 12.11 14.23 2.94
C ALA A 71 12.13 15.24 1.80
N TYR A 72 12.87 14.96 0.74
CA TYR A 72 12.90 15.82 -0.44
C TYR A 72 11.54 15.84 -1.16
N LEU A 73 10.91 14.67 -1.33
CA LEU A 73 9.58 14.57 -1.92
C LEU A 73 8.49 15.23 -1.04
N TYR A 74 8.59 15.10 0.30
CA TYR A 74 7.75 15.82 1.26
C TYR A 74 7.88 17.33 1.03
N HIS A 75 9.11 17.84 0.96
CA HIS A 75 9.38 19.27 0.76
C HIS A 75 8.81 19.78 -0.57
N LEU A 76 9.08 19.09 -1.68
CA LEU A 76 8.55 19.48 -3.00
C LEU A 76 7.02 19.50 -3.01
N HIS A 77 6.40 18.53 -2.34
CA HIS A 77 4.95 18.47 -2.21
C HIS A 77 4.42 19.64 -1.35
N GLU A 78 5.11 20.02 -0.27
CA GLU A 78 4.71 21.12 0.62
C GLU A 78 4.79 22.49 -0.07
N VAL A 79 5.86 22.72 -0.85
CA VAL A 79 6.06 23.96 -1.63
C VAL A 79 5.19 23.98 -2.90
N ARG A 80 4.46 22.89 -3.19
CA ARG A 80 3.60 22.71 -4.38
C ARG A 80 4.35 22.83 -5.70
N GLU A 81 5.59 22.36 -5.73
CA GLU A 81 6.41 22.32 -6.93
C GLU A 81 5.95 21.23 -7.90
N LEU A 82 5.93 21.55 -9.20
CA LEU A 82 5.50 20.61 -10.25
C LEU A 82 6.36 19.34 -10.26
N LEU A 83 7.66 19.49 -9.99
CA LEU A 83 8.62 18.40 -9.95
C LEU A 83 8.20 17.30 -8.97
N GLY A 84 7.65 17.67 -7.80
CA GLY A 84 7.16 16.69 -6.81
C GLY A 84 6.07 15.79 -7.38
N THR A 85 5.12 16.39 -8.13
CA THR A 85 4.05 15.66 -8.81
C THR A 85 4.60 14.76 -9.92
N MET A 86 5.57 15.23 -10.70
CA MET A 86 6.19 14.44 -11.78
C MET A 86 6.94 13.23 -11.24
N LEU A 87 7.76 13.40 -10.19
CA LEU A 87 8.51 12.31 -9.57
C LEU A 87 7.58 11.27 -8.95
N LEU A 88 6.50 11.72 -8.30
CA LEU A 88 5.49 10.83 -7.74
C LEU A 88 4.75 10.05 -8.83
N ALA A 89 4.42 10.70 -9.95
CA ALA A 89 3.80 10.04 -11.10
C ALA A 89 4.74 8.99 -11.70
N GLN A 90 6.01 9.33 -11.90
CA GLN A 90 7.03 8.40 -12.42
C GLN A 90 7.17 7.16 -11.51
N HIS A 91 7.26 7.35 -10.20
CA HIS A 91 7.30 6.26 -9.23
C HIS A 91 6.06 5.37 -9.29
N ASN A 92 4.87 5.97 -9.25
CA ASN A 92 3.61 5.22 -9.23
C ASN A 92 3.40 4.43 -10.54
N LEU A 93 3.73 5.03 -11.69
CA LEU A 93 3.64 4.37 -12.99
C LEU A 93 4.56 3.15 -13.07
N ASP A 94 5.79 3.26 -12.57
CA ASP A 94 6.71 2.14 -12.50
C ASP A 94 6.19 1.02 -11.59
N ALA A 95 5.67 1.38 -10.41
CA ALA A 95 5.05 0.41 -9.49
C ALA A 95 3.88 -0.35 -10.15
N TYR A 96 3.01 0.35 -10.89
CA TYR A 96 1.95 -0.29 -11.67
C TYR A 96 2.49 -1.18 -12.79
N ALA A 97 3.52 -0.73 -13.50
CA ALA A 97 4.13 -1.51 -14.58
C ALA A 97 4.68 -2.84 -14.06
N ARG A 98 5.35 -2.83 -12.89
CA ARG A 98 5.82 -4.04 -12.19
C ARG A 98 4.68 -4.94 -11.76
N LEU A 99 3.62 -4.38 -11.17
CA LEU A 99 2.43 -5.14 -10.78
C LEU A 99 1.83 -5.88 -11.98
N PHE A 100 1.59 -5.18 -13.09
CA PHE A 100 1.01 -5.80 -14.27
C PHE A 100 1.95 -6.81 -14.93
N ALA A 101 3.28 -6.61 -14.83
CA ALA A 101 4.24 -7.60 -15.28
C ALA A 101 4.13 -8.91 -14.48
N ALA A 102 4.09 -8.81 -13.15
CA ALA A 102 3.89 -9.96 -12.26
C ALA A 102 2.54 -10.65 -12.51
N VAL A 103 1.45 -9.90 -12.63
CA VAL A 103 0.12 -10.45 -12.98
C VAL A 103 0.18 -11.22 -14.30
N ARG A 104 0.76 -10.64 -15.36
CA ARG A 104 0.89 -11.33 -16.65
C ARG A 104 1.74 -12.60 -16.56
N HIS A 105 2.79 -12.59 -15.73
CA HIS A 105 3.64 -13.76 -15.50
C HIS A 105 2.85 -14.90 -14.84
N HIS A 106 2.14 -14.61 -13.74
CA HIS A 106 1.36 -15.62 -13.02
C HIS A 106 0.10 -16.09 -13.75
N VAL A 107 -0.49 -15.25 -14.61
CA VAL A 107 -1.56 -15.70 -15.52
C VAL A 107 -1.02 -16.74 -16.50
N LYS A 108 0.17 -16.53 -17.09
CA LYS A 108 0.78 -17.49 -18.03
C LYS A 108 1.17 -18.81 -17.36
N GLN A 109 1.57 -18.76 -16.09
CA GLN A 109 1.93 -19.94 -15.30
C GLN A 109 0.74 -20.66 -14.67
N GLY A 110 -0.48 -20.11 -14.77
CA GLY A 110 -1.65 -20.65 -14.06
C GLY A 110 -1.62 -20.46 -12.54
N SER A 111 -0.68 -19.68 -12.01
CA SER A 111 -0.47 -19.42 -10.58
C SER A 111 -1.11 -18.11 -10.09
N ILE A 112 -2.00 -17.50 -10.88
CA ILE A 112 -2.60 -16.19 -10.58
C ILE A 112 -3.40 -16.16 -9.27
N ARG A 113 -4.10 -17.24 -8.91
CA ARG A 113 -4.85 -17.31 -7.65
C ARG A 113 -3.90 -17.24 -6.45
N ARG A 114 -2.81 -18.03 -6.49
CA ARG A 114 -1.77 -18.03 -5.47
C ARG A 114 -1.07 -16.66 -5.36
N PHE A 115 -0.72 -16.05 -6.50
CA PHE A 115 -0.17 -14.70 -6.52
C PHE A 115 -1.14 -13.68 -5.95
N ALA A 116 -2.42 -13.72 -6.32
CA ALA A 116 -3.42 -12.78 -5.83
C ALA A 116 -3.63 -12.91 -4.32
N SER A 117 -3.65 -14.12 -3.78
CA SER A 117 -3.80 -14.35 -2.34
C SER A 117 -2.56 -13.97 -1.56
N TRP A 118 -1.36 -14.36 -2.03
CA TRP A 118 -0.09 -13.88 -1.48
C TRP A 118 -0.04 -12.35 -1.52
N PHE A 119 -0.37 -11.75 -2.67
CA PHE A 119 -0.42 -10.31 -2.84
C PHE A 119 -1.41 -9.78 -1.81
N LEU A 120 -2.70 -10.08 -1.83
CA LEU A 120 -3.64 -9.55 -0.83
C LEU A 120 -3.14 -9.71 0.62
N ARG A 121 -2.66 -10.87 1.06
CA ARG A 121 -2.09 -11.04 2.42
C ARG A 121 -0.93 -10.08 2.73
N THR A 122 0.02 -9.95 1.82
CA THR A 122 1.21 -9.10 2.04
C THR A 122 0.84 -7.62 1.97
N GLN A 123 -0.36 -7.30 1.46
CA GLN A 123 -0.68 -6.02 0.88
C GLN A 123 -1.98 -5.40 1.44
N THR A 124 -2.79 -6.17 2.17
CA THR A 124 -3.94 -5.71 2.95
C THR A 124 -3.60 -5.82 4.43
N CYS A 125 -3.53 -4.69 5.11
CA CYS A 125 -3.65 -4.61 6.56
C CYS A 125 -4.52 -3.39 6.87
N ASP A 126 -5.72 -3.67 7.35
CA ASP A 126 -6.75 -2.82 7.95
C ASP A 126 -7.11 -1.49 7.25
N ALA A 127 -8.41 -1.19 7.24
CA ALA A 127 -8.89 0.10 6.75
C ALA A 127 -8.21 1.24 7.54
N PRO A 128 -7.89 2.41 6.93
CA PRO A 128 -7.44 3.55 7.71
C PRO A 128 -8.46 3.80 8.83
N PRO A 129 -8.03 4.10 10.07
CA PRO A 129 -8.97 4.37 11.15
C PRO A 129 -9.94 5.44 10.67
N VAL A 130 -11.21 5.07 10.56
CA VAL A 130 -12.27 6.01 10.21
C VAL A 130 -12.12 7.18 11.17
N PRO A 131 -11.98 8.44 10.70
CA PRO A 131 -11.93 9.56 11.62
C PRO A 131 -13.17 9.46 12.49
N GLY A 132 -12.96 9.31 13.80
CA GLY A 132 -14.06 9.24 14.76
C GLY A 132 -15.00 10.43 14.55
N PRO A 133 -16.31 10.29 14.87
CA PRO A 133 -17.28 11.33 14.59
C PRO A 133 -16.73 12.66 15.09
N GLY A 134 -16.62 13.63 14.17
CA GLY A 134 -16.12 14.97 14.49
C GLY A 134 -16.86 15.54 15.69
N PRO A 135 -16.25 16.47 16.45
CA PRO A 135 -16.79 16.94 17.71
C PRO A 135 -18.26 17.37 17.53
N MET A 136 -19.16 16.68 18.25
CA MET A 136 -20.58 17.01 18.26
C MET A 136 -20.75 18.49 18.59
N PRO A 137 -21.60 19.24 17.86
CA PRO A 137 -21.86 20.63 18.18
C PRO A 137 -22.36 20.71 19.62
N LYS A 138 -21.68 21.50 20.47
CA LYS A 138 -22.07 21.68 21.87
C LYS A 138 -23.52 22.16 21.90
N ARG A 139 -24.44 21.31 22.40
CA ARG A 139 -25.85 21.68 22.61
C ARG A 139 -25.88 22.97 23.42
N ARG A 140 -26.39 24.05 22.81
CA ARG A 140 -26.71 25.28 23.54
C ARG A 140 -27.74 24.92 24.60
N LYS A 141 -27.37 25.03 25.87
CA LYS A 141 -28.34 24.99 26.97
C LYS A 141 -29.21 26.24 26.84
N THR A 142 -30.50 26.03 26.60
CA THR A 142 -31.57 27.02 26.80
C THR A 142 -31.66 27.39 28.28
#